data_AF-A0A498L7R4-F1
#
_entry.id   AF-A0A498L7R4-F1
#
_cell.length_a   1.000
_cell.length_b   1.000
_cell.length_c   1.000
_cell.angle_alpha   90.00
_cell.angle_beta   90.00
_cell.angle_gamma   90.00
#
_symmetry.space_group_name_H-M   'P 1'
#
loop_
_entity.id
_entity.type
_entity.pdbx_description
1 polymer ?
#
loop_
_entity_poly.entity_id
_entity_poly.type
_entity_poly.pdbx_seq_one_letter_code
_entity_poly.pdbx_strand_id
1 'polypeptide(L)'
;MICIALRFFASGTYLYEVGDAEKLSKNTVCRTIRRVVIALQRYINTFIVFPGHLPTVAIKEGFSKIAGLFDGLLVGDQTYACQSFLMTPYPGPETKPQHDFNMALSQTRLKIDTTFAILKARFNCLRDLRVSPERASQIVGACVILHNIATIRKERVPNEYDLPPDDIDPFTQDHPAGRAVRDAITAEYFT
;
A
#
# COMPACT_ATOMS: atom_id res chain seq x y z
N MET A 1 17.56 -19.48 -11.26
CA MET A 1 16.94 -19.29 -9.91
C MET A 1 16.35 -17.90 -9.73
N ILE A 2 17.10 -16.80 -9.91
CA ILE A 2 16.55 -15.43 -9.76
C ILE A 2 15.45 -15.13 -10.78
N CYS A 3 15.63 -15.54 -12.04
CA CYS A 3 14.63 -15.33 -13.10
C CYS A 3 13.26 -15.94 -12.77
N ILE A 4 13.21 -17.06 -12.03
CA ILE A 4 11.97 -17.72 -11.60
C ILE A 4 11.22 -16.84 -10.60
N ALA A 5 11.93 -16.23 -9.65
CA ALA A 5 11.32 -15.31 -8.69
C ALA A 5 10.86 -14.02 -9.36
N LEU A 6 11.64 -13.47 -10.30
CA LEU A 6 11.24 -12.30 -11.08
C LEU A 6 10.01 -12.58 -11.95
N ARG A 7 9.93 -13.78 -12.56
CA ARG A 7 8.77 -14.22 -13.32
C ARG A 7 7.53 -14.36 -12.44
N PHE A 8 7.67 -14.93 -11.24
CA PHE A 8 6.58 -14.96 -10.27
C PHE A 8 6.09 -13.55 -9.90
N PHE A 9 7.00 -12.62 -9.59
CA PHE A 9 6.62 -11.24 -9.25
C PHE A 9 5.90 -10.53 -10.39
N ALA A 10 6.38 -10.68 -11.63
CA ALA A 10 5.83 -10.01 -12.81
C ALA A 10 4.51 -10.64 -13.29
N SER A 11 4.44 -11.97 -13.37
CA SER A 11 3.30 -12.67 -13.95
C SER A 11 2.11 -12.72 -12.98
N GLY A 12 2.35 -12.80 -11.67
CA GLY A 12 1.29 -13.02 -10.68
C GLY A 12 0.52 -14.33 -10.87
N THR A 13 0.98 -15.17 -11.81
CA THR A 13 0.42 -16.47 -12.08
C THR A 13 0.71 -17.38 -10.91
N TYR A 14 -0.21 -18.30 -10.69
CA TYR A 14 -0.05 -19.30 -9.65
C TYR A 14 1.27 -20.05 -9.82
N LEU A 15 1.85 -20.48 -8.70
CA LEU A 15 3.12 -21.21 -8.64
C LEU A 15 3.21 -22.43 -9.59
N TYR A 16 2.05 -22.96 -10.04
CA TYR A 16 1.98 -24.08 -10.97
C TYR A 16 2.40 -23.68 -12.39
N GLU A 17 1.97 -22.52 -12.90
CA GLU A 17 2.29 -22.06 -14.27
C GLU A 17 3.76 -21.70 -14.44
N VAL A 18 4.38 -21.11 -13.41
CA VAL A 18 5.82 -20.84 -13.38
C VAL A 18 6.63 -22.14 -13.25
N GLY A 19 6.09 -23.12 -12.52
CA GLY A 19 6.68 -24.46 -12.39
C GLY A 19 6.63 -25.24 -13.70
N ASP A 20 5.49 -25.23 -14.39
CA ASP A 20 5.31 -25.96 -15.65
C ASP A 20 6.14 -25.36 -16.80
N ALA A 21 6.25 -24.03 -16.86
CA ALA A 21 7.10 -23.36 -17.86
C ALA A 21 8.60 -23.69 -17.70
N GLU A 22 9.04 -23.96 -16.47
CA GLU A 22 10.45 -24.23 -16.16
C GLU A 22 10.72 -25.72 -15.83
N LYS A 23 9.70 -26.59 -15.94
CA LYS A 23 9.73 -28.01 -15.52
C LYS A 23 10.18 -28.22 -14.05
N LEU A 24 9.73 -27.36 -13.14
CA LEU A 24 10.10 -27.38 -11.72
C LEU A 24 8.90 -27.67 -10.82
N SER A 25 9.14 -28.44 -9.76
CA SER A 25 8.11 -28.67 -8.74
C SER A 25 7.70 -27.37 -8.05
N LYS A 26 6.42 -27.26 -7.67
CA LYS A 26 5.87 -26.17 -6.85
C LYS A 26 6.72 -25.90 -5.60
N ASN A 27 7.26 -26.95 -4.99
CA ASN A 27 8.09 -26.87 -3.79
C ASN A 27 9.42 -26.16 -4.08
N THR A 28 10.03 -26.43 -5.24
CA THR A 28 11.25 -25.78 -5.70
C THR A 28 11.03 -24.29 -5.99
N VAL A 29 9.91 -23.95 -6.66
CA VAL A 29 9.54 -22.56 -6.96
C VAL A 29 9.29 -21.79 -5.66
N CYS A 30 8.52 -22.34 -4.73
CA CYS A 30 8.24 -21.73 -3.43
C CYS A 30 9.52 -21.48 -2.61
N ARG A 31 10.42 -22.45 -2.53
CA ARG A 31 11.72 -22.29 -1.85
C ARG A 31 12.58 -21.23 -2.52
N THR A 32 12.58 -21.18 -3.84
CA THR A 32 13.36 -20.19 -4.62
C THR A 32 12.85 -18.77 -4.35
N ILE A 33 11.54 -18.54 -4.43
CA ILE A 33 10.92 -17.24 -4.11
C ILE A 33 11.26 -16.83 -2.68
N ARG A 34 11.10 -17.74 -1.70
CA ARG A 34 11.44 -17.43 -0.31
C ARG A 34 12.90 -17.02 -0.14
N ARG A 35 13.84 -17.70 -0.79
CA ARG A 35 15.28 -17.35 -0.73
C ARG A 35 15.54 -15.96 -1.32
N VAL A 36 14.91 -15.63 -2.45
CA VAL A 36 15.07 -14.31 -3.08
C VAL A 36 14.44 -13.22 -2.24
N VAL A 37 13.23 -13.41 -1.72
CA VAL A 37 12.56 -12.45 -0.82
C VAL A 37 13.43 -12.18 0.41
N ILE A 38 13.94 -13.21 1.09
CA ILE A 38 14.82 -13.04 2.26
C ILE A 38 16.11 -12.29 1.88
N ALA A 39 16.69 -12.56 0.71
CA ALA A 39 17.87 -11.85 0.25
C ALA A 39 17.59 -10.37 -0.02
N LEU A 40 16.46 -10.05 -0.65
CA LEU A 40 16.02 -8.67 -0.92
C LEU A 40 15.75 -7.89 0.37
N GLN A 41 15.15 -8.53 1.37
CA GLN A 41 14.86 -7.91 2.67
C GLN A 41 16.11 -7.34 3.37
N ARG A 42 17.31 -7.85 3.06
CA ARG A 42 18.57 -7.27 3.57
C ARG A 42 18.85 -5.85 3.07
N TYR A 43 18.20 -5.44 1.97
CA TYR A 43 18.37 -4.13 1.35
C TYR A 43 17.20 -3.16 1.66
N ILE A 44 16.31 -3.52 2.58
CA ILE A 44 15.12 -2.71 2.88
C ILE A 44 15.49 -1.30 3.32
N ASN A 45 16.51 -1.14 4.18
CA ASN A 45 16.96 0.16 4.68
C ASN A 45 17.74 0.98 3.64
N THR A 46 18.12 0.37 2.51
CA THR A 46 18.82 1.06 1.42
C THR A 46 17.83 1.63 0.41
N PHE A 47 16.77 0.88 0.11
CA PHE A 47 15.83 1.26 -0.95
C PHE A 47 14.50 1.77 -0.42
N ILE A 48 14.09 1.45 0.80
CA ILE A 48 12.86 1.95 1.43
C ILE A 48 13.26 2.91 2.55
N VAL A 49 13.33 4.19 2.21
CA VAL A 49 13.66 5.27 3.13
C VAL A 49 12.59 6.35 3.03
N PHE A 50 12.21 6.92 4.17
CA PHE A 50 11.38 8.12 4.15
C PHE A 50 12.19 9.28 3.56
N PRO A 51 11.60 10.10 2.68
CA PRO A 51 12.23 11.33 2.23
C PRO A 51 12.36 12.28 3.43
N GLY A 52 13.57 12.40 3.97
CA GLY A 52 13.86 13.22 5.15
C GLY A 52 15.26 12.97 5.73
N HIS A 53 15.72 13.91 6.56
CA HIS A 53 17.04 13.90 7.21
C HIS A 53 17.04 13.18 8.57
N LEU A 54 15.90 12.58 8.96
CA LEU A 54 15.76 11.88 10.23
C LEU A 54 16.04 10.37 10.06
N PRO A 55 16.81 9.75 10.98
CA PRO A 55 17.03 8.31 10.96
C PRO A 55 15.72 7.52 11.03
N THR A 56 15.61 6.42 10.28
CA THR A 56 14.41 5.55 10.25
C THR A 56 13.99 5.06 11.64
N VAL A 57 14.93 4.87 12.57
CA VAL A 57 14.65 4.52 13.96
C VAL A 57 13.92 5.65 14.68
N ALA A 58 14.33 6.91 14.49
CA ALA A 58 13.65 8.06 15.06
C ALA A 58 12.25 8.27 14.46
N ILE A 59 12.08 8.00 13.16
CA ILE A 59 10.77 8.03 12.50
C ILE A 59 9.87 6.91 13.02
N LYS A 60 10.41 5.70 13.22
CA LYS A 60 9.66 4.53 13.71
C LYS A 60 9.32 4.63 15.20
N GLU A 61 10.25 5.08 16.03
CA GLU A 61 9.99 5.38 17.44
C GLU A 61 9.04 6.56 17.59
N GLY A 62 9.14 7.56 16.71
CA GLY A 62 8.11 8.55 16.47
C GLY A 62 6.79 7.84 16.24
N PHE A 63 6.63 7.13 15.11
CA PHE A 63 5.39 6.45 14.71
C PHE A 63 4.79 5.54 15.81
N SER A 64 5.63 4.83 16.55
CA SER A 64 5.19 3.94 17.64
C SER A 64 4.82 4.67 18.93
N LYS A 65 5.46 5.81 19.25
CA LYS A 65 5.03 6.72 20.34
C LYS A 65 3.83 7.59 19.94
N ILE A 66 3.64 7.77 18.64
CA ILE A 66 2.63 8.61 17.97
C ILE A 66 1.24 7.97 17.94
N ALA A 67 1.10 6.66 18.21
CA ALA A 67 -0.20 6.04 18.48
C ALA A 67 -0.98 6.69 19.67
N GLY A 68 -0.37 7.67 20.37
CA GLY A 68 -1.04 8.55 21.32
C GLY A 68 -1.05 10.05 21.01
N LEU A 69 -0.32 10.57 20.00
CA LEU A 69 -0.32 12.01 19.66
C LEU A 69 0.48 12.27 18.35
N PHE A 70 -0.21 12.53 17.24
CA PHE A 70 0.33 13.33 16.13
C PHE A 70 -0.14 14.78 16.36
N ASP A 71 0.64 15.79 15.93
CA ASP A 71 0.09 17.10 15.53
C ASP A 71 -0.54 16.97 14.12
N GLY A 72 -1.44 16.00 13.94
CA GLY A 72 -1.92 15.58 12.61
C GLY A 72 -2.87 14.39 12.67
N LEU A 73 -3.61 14.18 11.59
CA LEU A 73 -4.63 13.14 11.48
C LEU A 73 -4.24 12.15 10.37
N LEU A 74 -4.51 10.87 10.60
CA LEU A 74 -4.42 9.88 9.54
C LEU A 74 -5.58 10.08 8.57
N VAL A 75 -5.30 9.82 7.30
CA VAL A 75 -6.30 9.85 6.23
C VAL A 75 -6.56 8.43 5.77
N GLY A 76 -7.80 7.98 5.93
CA GLY A 76 -8.27 6.68 5.48
C GLY A 76 -9.18 6.80 4.27
N ASP A 77 -9.38 5.68 3.59
CA ASP A 77 -10.44 5.56 2.60
C ASP A 77 -11.81 5.31 3.26
N GLN A 78 -12.85 5.12 2.43
CA GLN A 78 -14.22 4.87 2.88
C GLN A 78 -14.43 3.49 3.54
N THR A 79 -13.45 2.59 3.45
CA THR A 79 -13.53 1.24 4.01
C THR A 79 -13.24 1.25 5.51
N TYR A 80 -12.46 2.24 5.98
CA TYR A 80 -12.19 2.44 7.39
C TYR A 80 -13.29 3.25 8.09
N ALA A 81 -13.55 2.93 9.35
CA ALA A 81 -14.39 3.78 10.20
C ALA A 81 -13.65 5.07 10.55
N CYS A 82 -14.37 6.20 10.53
CA CYS A 82 -13.85 7.46 11.06
C CYS A 82 -13.58 7.34 12.56
N GLN A 83 -12.37 7.67 12.99
CA GLN A 83 -11.92 7.67 14.39
C GLN A 83 -11.33 9.03 14.76
N SER A 84 -11.11 9.29 16.05
CA SER A 84 -10.53 10.56 16.51
C SER A 84 -9.16 10.88 15.91
N PHE A 85 -8.44 9.86 15.45
CA PHE A 85 -7.13 9.98 14.81
C PHE A 85 -7.14 9.62 13.31
N LEU A 86 -8.26 9.16 12.76
CA LEU A 86 -8.38 8.66 11.38
C LEU A 86 -9.60 9.28 10.69
N MET A 87 -9.35 10.21 9.77
CA MET A 87 -10.37 10.88 8.98
C MET A 87 -10.69 10.08 7.72
N THR A 88 -11.96 9.85 7.49
CA THR A 88 -12.47 9.14 6.30
C THR A 88 -13.57 9.98 5.62
N PRO A 89 -13.81 9.79 4.31
CA PRO A 89 -14.83 10.54 3.58
C PRO A 89 -16.21 10.48 4.24
N TYR A 90 -17.01 11.53 4.06
CA TYR A 90 -18.44 11.48 4.33
C TYR A 90 -19.11 10.44 3.40
N PRO A 91 -19.86 9.45 3.93
CA PRO A 91 -20.54 8.43 3.13
C PRO A 91 -21.74 8.97 2.33
N GLY A 92 -22.24 10.17 2.68
CA GLY A 92 -23.30 10.88 1.98
C GLY A 92 -23.15 12.37 2.23
N PRO A 93 -22.25 13.08 1.52
CA PRO A 93 -22.10 14.51 1.67
C PRO A 93 -23.37 15.22 1.18
N GLU A 94 -23.99 16.01 2.04
CA GLU A 94 -25.22 16.79 1.75
C GLU A 94 -24.90 18.28 1.58
N THR A 95 -23.78 18.74 2.15
CA THR A 95 -23.39 20.16 2.15
C THR A 95 -22.13 20.39 1.32
N LYS A 96 -21.99 21.60 0.78
CA LYS A 96 -20.80 22.00 0.02
C LYS A 96 -19.49 21.78 0.79
N PRO A 97 -19.37 22.17 2.08
CA PRO A 97 -18.19 21.86 2.89
C PRO A 97 -17.83 20.37 2.95
N GLN A 98 -18.83 19.48 3.08
CA GLN A 98 -18.59 18.04 3.09
C GLN A 98 -18.10 17.52 1.73
N HIS A 99 -18.60 18.07 0.63
CA HIS A 99 -18.10 17.76 -0.72
C HIS A 99 -16.65 18.22 -0.89
N ASP A 100 -16.34 19.45 -0.47
CA ASP A 100 -15.00 20.01 -0.59
C ASP A 100 -13.99 19.25 0.30
N PHE A 101 -14.41 18.83 1.51
CA PHE A 101 -13.64 17.92 2.36
C PHE A 101 -13.35 16.58 1.68
N ASN A 102 -14.37 15.91 1.13
CA ASN A 102 -14.20 14.64 0.43
C ASN A 102 -13.27 14.78 -0.79
N MET A 103 -13.36 15.91 -1.49
CA MET A 103 -12.49 16.22 -2.63
C MET A 103 -11.04 16.41 -2.18
N ALA A 104 -10.78 17.20 -1.14
CA ALA A 104 -9.44 17.40 -0.59
C ALA A 104 -8.83 16.09 -0.06
N LEU A 105 -9.64 15.26 0.60
CA LEU A 105 -9.22 13.96 1.10
C LEU A 105 -8.87 13.01 -0.06
N SER A 106 -9.69 12.98 -1.11
CA SER A 106 -9.43 12.22 -2.34
C SER A 106 -8.15 12.69 -3.04
N GLN A 107 -7.92 13.99 -3.15
CA GLN A 107 -6.69 14.56 -3.74
C GLN A 107 -5.44 14.19 -2.93
N THR A 108 -5.54 14.20 -1.60
CA THR A 108 -4.45 13.79 -0.71
C THR A 108 -4.09 12.32 -0.92
N ARG A 109 -5.11 11.47 -1.10
CA ARG A 109 -4.96 10.03 -1.33
C ARG A 109 -4.52 9.66 -2.74
N LEU A 110 -4.75 10.51 -3.74
CA LEU A 110 -4.42 10.23 -5.13
C LEU A 110 -2.98 9.71 -5.29
N LYS A 111 -2.01 10.31 -4.60
CA LYS A 111 -0.61 9.85 -4.67
C LYS A 111 -0.41 8.42 -4.18
N ILE A 112 -1.04 8.04 -3.06
CA ILE A 112 -0.88 6.68 -2.53
C ILE A 112 -1.67 5.67 -3.38
N ASP A 113 -2.87 6.05 -3.84
CA ASP A 113 -3.71 5.21 -4.69
C ASP A 113 -3.00 4.91 -6.04
N THR A 114 -2.46 5.94 -6.72
CA THR A 114 -1.61 5.79 -7.92
C THR A 114 -0.37 4.93 -7.62
N THR A 115 0.27 5.12 -6.46
CA THR A 115 1.45 4.31 -6.10
C THR A 115 1.10 2.83 -5.98
N PHE A 116 -0.03 2.50 -5.33
CA PHE A 116 -0.51 1.12 -5.23
C PHE A 116 -0.91 0.54 -6.59
N ALA A 117 -1.56 1.33 -7.43
CA ALA A 117 -1.93 0.93 -8.79
C ALA A 117 -0.67 0.60 -9.62
N ILE A 118 0.33 1.49 -9.66
CA ILE A 118 1.61 1.23 -10.33
C ILE A 118 2.29 -0.03 -9.78
N LEU A 119 2.26 -0.25 -8.46
CA LEU A 119 2.89 -1.42 -7.85
C LEU A 119 2.18 -2.72 -8.24
N LYS A 120 0.83 -2.75 -8.21
CA LYS A 120 0.00 -3.88 -8.65
C LYS A 120 0.13 -4.15 -10.16
N ALA A 121 0.29 -3.10 -10.97
CA ALA A 121 0.52 -3.21 -12.41
C ALA A 121 1.92 -3.75 -12.74
N ARG A 122 2.94 -3.36 -11.96
CA ARG A 122 4.32 -3.87 -12.10
C ARG A 122 4.45 -5.30 -11.62
N PHE A 123 3.79 -5.62 -10.51
CA PHE A 123 3.92 -6.89 -9.82
C PHE A 123 2.54 -7.52 -9.63
N ASN A 124 2.09 -8.26 -10.63
CA ASN A 124 0.77 -8.91 -10.61
C ASN A 124 0.58 -9.86 -9.42
N CYS A 125 1.67 -10.36 -8.81
CA CYS A 125 1.57 -11.17 -7.60
C CYS A 125 0.87 -10.46 -6.43
N LEU A 126 0.83 -9.13 -6.42
CA LEU A 126 0.16 -8.33 -5.38
C LEU A 126 -1.36 -8.23 -5.56
N ARG A 127 -1.91 -8.70 -6.69
CA ARG A 127 -3.35 -8.67 -6.95
C ARG A 127 -4.11 -9.74 -6.14
N ASP A 128 -3.54 -10.94 -6.01
CA ASP A 128 -4.12 -12.03 -5.21
C ASP A 128 -3.01 -12.81 -4.48
N LEU A 129 -2.66 -12.36 -3.27
CA LEU A 129 -1.66 -13.01 -2.42
C LEU A 129 -2.31 -14.04 -1.49
N ARG A 130 -2.26 -15.31 -1.88
CA ARG A 130 -2.73 -16.44 -1.05
C ARG A 130 -1.64 -16.99 -0.13
N VAL A 131 -1.11 -16.15 0.75
CA VAL A 131 -0.08 -16.49 1.74
C VAL A 131 -0.43 -15.91 3.11
N SER A 132 0.25 -16.36 4.16
CA SER A 132 0.05 -15.77 5.50
C SER A 132 0.44 -14.29 5.51
N PRO A 133 -0.16 -13.45 6.38
CA PRO A 133 0.14 -12.02 6.46
C PRO A 133 1.62 -11.71 6.64
N GLU A 134 2.34 -12.54 7.42
CA GLU A 134 3.78 -12.40 7.63
C GLU A 134 4.54 -12.57 6.32
N ARG A 135 4.15 -13.54 5.49
CA ARG A 135 4.77 -13.77 4.17
C ARG A 135 4.35 -12.71 3.16
N ALA A 136 3.10 -12.25 3.22
CA ALA A 136 2.61 -11.17 2.37
C ALA A 136 3.44 -9.91 2.59
N SER A 137 3.68 -9.51 3.85
CA SER A 137 4.50 -8.33 4.18
C SER A 137 5.93 -8.43 3.62
N GLN A 138 6.54 -9.62 3.66
CA GLN A 138 7.88 -9.85 3.11
C GLN A 138 7.90 -9.73 1.59
N ILE A 139 6.87 -10.24 0.91
CA ILE A 139 6.72 -10.14 -0.56
C ILE A 139 6.49 -8.68 -0.96
N VAL A 140 5.58 -7.97 -0.28
CA VAL A 140 5.32 -6.55 -0.52
C VAL A 140 6.61 -5.74 -0.37
N GLY A 141 7.37 -5.95 0.71
CA GLY A 141 8.65 -5.28 0.90
C GLY A 141 9.65 -5.58 -0.22
N ALA A 142 9.72 -6.82 -0.70
CA ALA A 142 10.57 -7.18 -1.84
C ALA A 142 10.12 -6.49 -3.15
N CYS A 143 8.82 -6.41 -3.41
CA CYS A 143 8.25 -5.69 -4.56
C CYS A 143 8.59 -4.19 -4.51
N VAL A 144 8.47 -3.55 -3.34
CA VAL A 144 8.81 -2.12 -3.19
C VAL A 144 10.31 -1.89 -3.41
N ILE A 145 11.19 -2.76 -2.89
CA ILE A 145 12.64 -2.67 -3.14
C ILE A 145 12.92 -2.76 -4.65
N LEU A 146 12.33 -3.73 -5.34
CA LEU A 146 12.48 -3.91 -6.78
C LEU A 146 11.91 -2.72 -7.57
N HIS A 147 10.76 -2.17 -7.14
CA HIS A 147 10.19 -0.96 -7.71
C HIS A 147 11.17 0.20 -7.63
N ASN A 148 11.76 0.44 -6.45
CA ASN A 148 12.68 1.55 -6.23
C ASN A 148 13.96 1.38 -7.04
N ILE A 149 14.48 0.15 -7.17
CA ILE A 149 15.59 -0.16 -8.07
C ILE A 149 15.22 0.19 -9.52
N ALA A 150 14.05 -0.24 -9.99
CA ALA A 150 13.56 0.05 -11.35
C ALA A 150 13.43 1.57 -11.59
N THR A 151 12.92 2.32 -10.60
CA THR A 151 12.80 3.79 -10.64
C THR A 151 14.18 4.46 -10.73
N ILE A 152 15.16 4.03 -9.92
CA ILE A 152 16.54 4.53 -9.98
C ILE A 152 17.16 4.25 -11.36
N ARG A 153 16.87 3.08 -11.94
CA ARG A 153 17.32 2.68 -13.28
C ARG A 153 16.54 3.33 -14.42
N LYS A 154 15.56 4.20 -14.10
CA LYS A 154 14.69 4.89 -15.07
C LYS A 154 13.95 3.93 -16.01
N GLU A 155 13.54 2.77 -15.48
CA GLU A 155 12.68 1.87 -16.23
C GLU A 155 11.30 2.49 -16.48
N ARG A 156 10.67 2.08 -17.58
CA ARG A 156 9.31 2.52 -17.91
C ARG A 156 8.34 2.19 -16.76
N VAL A 157 7.53 3.16 -16.37
CA VAL A 157 6.44 2.97 -15.41
C VAL A 157 5.31 2.22 -16.12
N PRO A 158 4.75 1.14 -15.52
CA PRO A 158 3.62 0.43 -16.08
C PRO A 158 2.38 1.32 -16.15
N ASN A 159 1.47 0.98 -17.06
CA ASN A 159 0.19 1.65 -17.15
C ASN A 159 -0.73 1.20 -16.00
N GLU A 160 -1.23 2.15 -15.22
CA GLU A 160 -2.12 1.88 -14.08
C GLU A 160 -3.60 1.72 -14.50
N TYR A 161 -3.98 2.26 -15.66
CA TYR A 161 -5.36 2.25 -16.15
C TYR A 161 -5.86 0.86 -16.61
N ASP A 162 -4.96 -0.12 -16.73
CA ASP A 162 -5.29 -1.49 -17.15
C ASP A 162 -5.66 -2.40 -15.97
N LEU A 163 -5.80 -1.85 -14.76
CA LEU A 163 -6.20 -2.59 -13.58
C LEU A 163 -7.72 -2.65 -13.44
N PRO A 164 -8.30 -3.83 -13.14
CA PRO A 164 -9.69 -3.89 -12.72
C PRO A 164 -9.87 -3.08 -11.42
N PRO A 165 -11.06 -2.51 -11.18
CA PRO A 165 -11.35 -1.87 -9.90
C PRO A 165 -11.18 -2.87 -8.75
N ASP A 166 -10.64 -2.39 -7.64
CA ASP A 166 -10.55 -3.18 -6.41
C ASP A 166 -11.96 -3.51 -5.89
N ASP A 167 -12.11 -4.67 -5.24
CA ASP A 167 -13.35 -5.04 -4.57
C ASP A 167 -13.69 -4.01 -3.48
N ILE A 168 -14.96 -3.65 -3.37
CA ILE A 168 -15.42 -2.69 -2.36
C ILE A 168 -15.52 -3.42 -1.02
N ASP A 169 -14.62 -3.10 -0.09
CA ASP A 169 -14.72 -3.61 1.28
C ASP A 169 -16.02 -3.14 1.96
N PRO A 170 -16.58 -3.94 2.87
CA PRO A 170 -17.79 -3.58 3.60
C PRO A 170 -17.61 -2.26 4.35
N PHE A 171 -18.65 -1.42 4.34
CA PHE A 171 -18.64 -0.16 5.07
C PHE A 171 -18.50 -0.41 6.58
N THR A 172 -17.49 0.19 7.20
CA THR A 172 -17.29 0.12 8.66
C THR A 172 -17.97 1.33 9.32
N GLN A 173 -18.76 1.10 10.36
CA GLN A 173 -19.51 2.17 11.04
C GLN A 173 -18.57 3.15 11.78
N ASP A 174 -18.71 4.45 11.47
CA ASP A 174 -17.94 5.52 12.10
C ASP A 174 -18.10 5.58 13.64
N HIS A 175 -17.00 5.89 14.33
CA HIS A 175 -17.02 6.18 15.76
C HIS A 175 -17.56 7.61 16.01
N PRO A 176 -18.46 7.83 17.00
CA PRO A 176 -19.02 9.16 17.28
C PRO A 176 -17.97 10.27 17.49
N ALA A 177 -16.89 9.95 18.21
CA ALA A 177 -15.78 10.89 18.42
C ALA A 177 -15.04 11.25 17.12
N GLY A 178 -14.91 10.30 16.18
CA GLY A 178 -14.28 10.57 14.88
C GLY A 178 -15.14 11.49 14.02
N ARG A 179 -16.46 11.28 14.01
CA ARG A 179 -17.40 12.16 13.31
C ARG A 179 -17.32 13.60 13.82
N ALA A 180 -17.31 13.79 15.14
CA ALA A 180 -17.21 15.12 15.74
C ALA A 180 -15.92 15.85 15.33
N VAL A 181 -14.78 15.14 15.28
CA VAL A 181 -13.50 15.71 14.81
C VAL A 181 -13.58 16.07 13.33
N ARG A 182 -14.13 15.19 12.48
CA ARG A 182 -14.31 15.44 11.05
C ARG A 182 -15.20 16.66 10.79
N ASP A 183 -16.30 16.76 11.51
CA ASP A 183 -17.26 17.87 11.37
C ASP A 183 -16.65 19.20 11.83
N ALA A 184 -15.86 19.19 12.91
CA ALA A 184 -15.13 20.37 13.37
C ALA A 184 -14.12 20.86 12.31
N ILE A 185 -13.32 19.95 11.74
CA ILE A 185 -12.35 20.28 10.67
C ILE A 185 -13.06 20.80 9.43
N THR A 186 -14.17 20.16 9.07
CA THR A 186 -14.96 20.56 7.90
C THR A 186 -15.50 21.97 8.07
N ALA A 187 -16.05 22.30 9.25
CA ALA A 187 -16.55 23.63 9.55
C ALA A 187 -15.45 24.70 9.65
N GLU A 188 -14.25 24.33 10.12
CA GLU A 188 -13.12 25.25 10.30
C GLU A 188 -12.41 25.58 8.98
N TYR A 189 -12.20 24.59 8.11
CA TYR A 189 -11.33 24.72 6.93
C TYR A 189 -12.08 24.73 5.59
N PHE A 190 -13.36 24.33 5.54
CA PHE A 190 -14.13 24.23 4.31
C PHE A 190 -15.43 25.04 4.45
N THR A 191 -15.51 26.19 3.76
CA THR A 191 -16.66 27.12 3.78
C THR A 191 -17.30 27.28 2.41
#